data_AF-A0A1G8J748-F1
#
_entry.id   AF-A0A1G8J748-F1
#
_cell.length_a   1.000
_cell.length_b   1.000
_cell.length_c   1.000
_cell.angle_alpha   90.00
_cell.angle_beta   90.00
_cell.angle_gamma   90.00
#
_symmetry.space_group_name_H-M   'P 1'
#
loop_
_entity.id
_entity.type
_entity.pdbx_description
1 polymer ?
#
loop_
_entity_poly.entity_id
_entity_poly.type
_entity_poly.pdbx_seq_one_letter_code
_entity_poly.pdbx_strand_id
1 'polypeptide(L)'
;MGKNKYFSTKSVFGQLISLIDDSMVQKAVEKYDSDRYVKSFKSQDHLFSMVFCCLEKCNSLREVAQGMLGLSGKKETVRINHLPKKSTLADANKCRKVEFFEEIYNNLLKKYSFVLSDSRIQVALGKNVKIVDSTTISLFKDILKCVGRKSIDGKSKGGIKSHSVINADEKVPNLVWFTPATTHDHQFLEKLKC
;
A
#
# COMPACT_ATOMS: atom_id res chain seq x y z
N MET A 1 -12.86 -20.21 -33.91
CA MET A 1 -12.29 -18.85 -33.83
C MET A 1 -10.91 -18.93 -33.18
N GLY A 2 -9.84 -18.65 -33.93
CA GLY A 2 -8.47 -18.69 -33.40
C GLY A 2 -8.24 -17.56 -32.40
N LYS A 3 -7.65 -17.88 -31.24
CA LYS A 3 -7.26 -16.87 -30.24
C LYS A 3 -6.20 -15.96 -30.84
N ASN A 4 -6.58 -14.72 -31.13
CA ASN A 4 -5.69 -13.70 -31.67
C ASN A 4 -4.66 -13.33 -30.58
N LYS A 5 -3.36 -13.56 -30.82
CA LYS A 5 -2.27 -13.33 -29.83
C LYS A 5 -1.85 -11.87 -29.71
N TYR A 6 -2.30 -11.00 -30.62
CA TYR A 6 -1.90 -9.59 -30.64
C TYR A 6 -2.59 -8.72 -29.58
N PHE A 7 -3.79 -9.11 -29.14
CA PHE A 7 -4.54 -8.37 -28.12
C PHE A 7 -4.61 -9.19 -26.84
N SER A 8 -4.11 -8.60 -25.74
CA SER A 8 -4.26 -9.19 -24.42
C SER A 8 -5.75 -9.29 -24.09
N THR A 9 -6.21 -10.50 -23.78
CA THR A 9 -7.54 -10.72 -23.22
C THR A 9 -7.64 -10.22 -21.77
N LYS A 10 -6.51 -9.76 -21.19
CA LYS A 10 -6.45 -9.17 -19.87
C LYS A 10 -6.84 -7.70 -19.84
N SER A 11 -7.72 -7.33 -18.91
CA SER A 11 -7.95 -5.94 -18.57
C SER A 11 -6.64 -5.27 -18.14
N VAL A 12 -6.54 -3.94 -18.27
CA VAL A 12 -5.36 -3.17 -17.84
C VAL A 12 -5.03 -3.48 -16.38
N PHE A 13 -6.04 -3.48 -15.51
CA PHE A 13 -5.89 -3.87 -14.11
C PHE A 13 -5.34 -5.30 -13.95
N GLY A 14 -5.86 -6.26 -14.72
CA GLY A 14 -5.37 -7.65 -14.74
C GLY A 14 -3.91 -7.78 -15.19
N GLN A 15 -3.45 -6.89 -16.08
CA GLN A 15 -2.05 -6.84 -16.51
C GLN A 15 -1.17 -6.26 -15.39
N LEU A 16 -1.60 -5.19 -14.71
CA LEU A 16 -0.85 -4.59 -13.61
C LEU A 16 -0.66 -5.56 -12.44
N ILE A 17 -1.72 -6.21 -11.98
CA ILE A 17 -1.61 -7.20 -10.89
C ILE A 17 -0.84 -8.46 -11.31
N SER A 18 -0.70 -8.72 -12.61
CA SER A 18 0.12 -9.84 -13.10
C SER A 18 1.62 -9.68 -12.88
N LEU A 19 2.07 -8.45 -12.56
CA LEU A 19 3.44 -8.19 -12.13
C LEU A 19 3.73 -8.72 -10.71
N ILE A 20 2.67 -9.06 -9.95
CA ILE A 20 2.77 -9.67 -8.62
C ILE A 20 2.68 -11.19 -8.78
N ASP A 21 3.78 -11.89 -8.48
CA ASP A 21 3.87 -13.34 -8.61
C ASP A 21 2.95 -14.06 -7.60
N ASP A 22 2.20 -15.07 -8.06
CA ASP A 22 1.35 -15.90 -7.18
C ASP A 22 2.17 -16.57 -6.06
N SER A 23 3.38 -17.04 -6.37
CA SER A 23 4.25 -17.69 -5.39
C SER A 23 4.73 -16.73 -4.29
N MET A 24 4.90 -15.45 -4.60
CA MET A 24 5.26 -14.42 -3.63
C MET A 24 4.09 -14.17 -2.66
N VAL A 25 2.87 -14.06 -3.18
CA VAL A 25 1.66 -13.90 -2.37
C VAL A 25 1.48 -15.13 -1.48
N GLN A 26 1.57 -16.33 -2.03
CA GLN A 26 1.39 -17.57 -1.28
C GLN A 26 2.39 -17.73 -0.12
N LYS A 27 3.68 -17.43 -0.36
CA LYS A 27 4.70 -17.45 0.69
C LYS A 27 4.41 -16.44 1.80
N ALA A 28 3.94 -15.24 1.45
CA ALA A 28 3.54 -14.24 2.44
C ALA A 28 2.31 -14.69 3.23
N VAL A 29 1.32 -15.34 2.58
CA VAL A 29 0.15 -15.91 3.26
C VAL A 29 0.56 -16.96 4.28
N GLU A 30 1.44 -17.88 3.90
CA GLU A 30 1.94 -18.94 4.79
C GLU A 30 2.76 -18.37 5.95
N LYS A 31 3.65 -17.40 5.68
CA LYS A 31 4.52 -16.78 6.69
C LYS A 31 3.75 -16.04 7.79
N TYR A 32 2.68 -15.33 7.42
CA TYR A 32 1.91 -14.51 8.36
C TYR A 32 0.57 -15.14 8.77
N ASP A 33 0.27 -16.35 8.28
CA ASP A 33 -0.97 -17.08 8.55
C ASP A 33 -2.21 -16.21 8.21
N SER A 34 -2.11 -15.43 7.14
CA SER A 34 -3.02 -14.30 6.85
C SER A 34 -4.40 -14.71 6.36
N ASP A 35 -4.57 -15.99 6.02
CA ASP A 35 -5.85 -16.61 5.65
C ASP A 35 -6.40 -17.55 6.73
N ARG A 36 -5.79 -17.57 7.92
CA ARG A 36 -6.30 -18.38 9.02
C ARG A 36 -7.72 -17.99 9.40
N TYR A 37 -8.59 -18.99 9.46
CA TYR A 37 -10.04 -18.84 9.69
C TYR A 37 -10.81 -18.05 8.62
N VAL A 38 -10.15 -17.61 7.54
CA VAL A 38 -10.79 -16.86 6.44
C VAL A 38 -11.39 -17.82 5.43
N LYS A 39 -12.74 -17.84 5.35
CA LYS A 39 -13.48 -18.72 4.44
C LYS A 39 -13.65 -18.17 3.02
N SER A 40 -13.75 -16.84 2.90
CA SER A 40 -13.92 -16.12 1.63
C SER A 40 -13.21 -14.77 1.70
N PHE A 41 -12.94 -14.14 0.55
CA PHE A 41 -12.17 -12.89 0.48
C PHE A 41 -10.78 -13.03 1.13
N LYS A 42 -10.02 -13.97 0.56
CA LYS A 42 -8.66 -14.32 1.01
C LYS A 42 -7.67 -13.19 0.77
N SER A 43 -6.45 -13.36 1.26
CA SER A 43 -5.39 -12.34 1.26
C SER A 43 -5.07 -11.82 -0.13
N GLN A 44 -5.13 -12.67 -1.16
CA GLN A 44 -4.98 -12.25 -2.55
C GLN A 44 -6.12 -11.33 -3.03
N ASP A 45 -7.38 -11.69 -2.75
CA ASP A 45 -8.54 -10.88 -3.11
C ASP A 45 -8.46 -9.50 -2.42
N HIS A 46 -8.05 -9.49 -1.15
CA HIS A 46 -7.84 -8.26 -0.38
C HIS A 46 -6.69 -7.42 -0.92
N LEU A 47 -5.53 -8.03 -1.21
CA LEU A 47 -4.38 -7.36 -1.82
C LEU A 47 -4.78 -6.63 -3.09
N PHE A 48 -5.42 -7.32 -4.03
CA PHE A 48 -5.81 -6.72 -5.30
C PHE A 48 -6.90 -5.66 -5.13
N SER A 49 -7.79 -5.81 -4.13
CA SER A 49 -8.75 -4.76 -3.79
C SER A 49 -8.06 -3.48 -3.28
N MET A 50 -7.00 -3.61 -2.49
CA MET A 50 -6.21 -2.46 -2.01
C MET A 50 -5.41 -1.82 -3.15
N VAL A 51 -4.82 -2.62 -4.06
CA VAL A 51 -4.15 -2.10 -5.27
C VAL A 51 -5.14 -1.33 -6.15
N PHE A 52 -6.35 -1.87 -6.36
CA PHE A 52 -7.42 -1.20 -7.09
C PHE A 52 -7.78 0.15 -6.44
N CYS A 53 -7.95 0.16 -5.11
CA CYS A 53 -8.24 1.38 -4.35
C CYS A 53 -7.21 2.48 -4.59
N CYS A 54 -5.91 2.14 -4.62
CA CYS A 54 -4.83 3.10 -4.86
C CYS A 54 -4.80 3.60 -6.31
N LEU A 55 -4.98 2.70 -7.29
CA LEU A 55 -4.92 3.05 -8.71
C LEU A 55 -6.10 3.93 -9.14
N GLU A 56 -7.30 3.58 -8.69
CA GLU A 56 -8.54 4.31 -9.01
C GLU A 56 -8.79 5.48 -8.05
N LYS A 57 -7.88 5.75 -7.11
CA LYS A 57 -7.96 6.83 -6.12
C LYS A 57 -9.30 6.85 -5.36
N CYS A 58 -9.79 5.65 -5.00
CA CYS A 58 -11.03 5.52 -4.25
C CYS A 58 -10.87 6.15 -2.85
N ASN A 59 -11.83 6.99 -2.47
CA ASN A 59 -11.83 7.69 -1.18
C ASN A 59 -12.70 7.00 -0.12
N SER A 60 -13.45 5.96 -0.51
CA SER A 60 -14.34 5.24 0.40
C SER A 60 -14.40 3.73 0.10
N LEU A 61 -14.71 2.93 1.13
CA LEU A 61 -14.95 1.50 0.97
C LEU A 61 -16.10 1.18 0.00
N ARG A 62 -17.05 2.12 -0.16
CA ARG A 62 -18.16 1.98 -1.09
C ARG A 62 -17.69 2.11 -2.53
N GLU A 63 -16.82 3.09 -2.81
CA GLU A 63 -16.22 3.26 -4.14
C GLU A 63 -15.42 2.03 -4.54
N VAL A 64 -14.60 1.46 -3.65
CA VAL A 64 -13.86 0.22 -3.94
C VAL A 64 -14.83 -0.92 -4.26
N ALA A 65 -15.82 -1.16 -3.40
CA ALA A 65 -16.78 -2.24 -3.59
C ALA A 65 -17.58 -2.09 -4.89
N GLN A 66 -18.04 -0.88 -5.21
CA GLN A 66 -18.84 -0.62 -6.42
C GLN A 66 -17.98 -0.61 -7.68
N GLY A 67 -16.81 0.02 -7.65
CA GLY A 67 -15.89 0.08 -8.79
C GLY A 67 -15.44 -1.32 -9.22
N MET A 68 -15.17 -2.18 -8.25
CA MET A 68 -14.77 -3.57 -8.54
C MET A 68 -15.92 -4.45 -9.05
N LEU A 69 -17.19 -4.04 -8.96
CA LEU A 69 -18.29 -4.76 -9.61
C LEU A 69 -18.13 -4.80 -11.15
N GLY A 70 -17.46 -3.80 -11.75
CA GLY A 70 -17.13 -3.82 -13.18
C GLY A 70 -16.17 -4.94 -13.61
N LEU A 71 -15.54 -5.60 -12.63
CA LEU A 71 -14.68 -6.77 -12.81
C LEU A 71 -15.46 -8.09 -12.61
N SER A 72 -16.76 -8.02 -12.32
CA SER A 72 -17.62 -9.19 -12.21
C SER A 72 -17.61 -10.00 -13.52
N GLY A 73 -17.57 -11.33 -13.39
CA GLY A 73 -17.46 -12.25 -14.53
C GLY A 73 -16.06 -12.33 -15.17
N LYS A 74 -15.09 -11.49 -14.78
CA LYS A 74 -13.73 -11.48 -15.33
C LYS A 74 -12.69 -12.17 -14.43
N LYS A 75 -13.10 -13.22 -13.71
CA LYS A 75 -12.25 -13.89 -12.71
C LYS A 75 -10.96 -14.47 -13.32
N GLU A 76 -11.07 -15.14 -14.46
CA GLU A 76 -9.93 -15.72 -15.19
C GLU A 76 -8.92 -14.65 -15.63
N THR A 77 -9.43 -13.44 -15.86
CA THR A 77 -8.67 -12.30 -16.34
C THR A 77 -7.96 -11.54 -15.21
N VAL A 78 -8.59 -11.52 -14.02
CA VAL A 78 -8.23 -10.61 -12.92
C VAL A 78 -7.72 -11.35 -11.66
N ARG A 79 -7.57 -12.69 -11.65
CA ARG A 79 -7.02 -13.43 -10.48
C ARG A 79 -7.73 -13.09 -9.14
N ILE A 80 -8.98 -12.63 -9.19
CA ILE A 80 -9.83 -12.33 -8.02
C ILE A 80 -10.97 -13.35 -7.98
N ASN A 81 -11.06 -14.06 -6.86
CA ASN A 81 -12.07 -15.09 -6.63
C ASN A 81 -13.35 -14.49 -6.06
N HIS A 82 -13.21 -13.55 -5.11
CA HIS A 82 -14.29 -12.86 -4.44
C HIS A 82 -14.12 -11.35 -4.54
N LEU A 83 -15.13 -10.67 -5.09
CA LEU A 83 -15.16 -9.21 -5.11
C LEU A 83 -15.45 -8.67 -3.69
N PRO A 84 -14.87 -7.52 -3.31
CA PRO A 84 -15.08 -6.95 -1.99
C PRO A 84 -16.53 -6.47 -1.83
N LYS A 85 -17.18 -6.92 -0.77
CA LYS A 85 -18.35 -6.23 -0.21
C LYS A 85 -17.88 -5.20 0.80
N LYS A 86 -18.62 -4.10 0.98
CA LYS A 86 -18.23 -2.99 1.89
C LYS A 86 -17.87 -3.48 3.30
N SER A 87 -18.72 -4.31 3.92
CA SER A 87 -18.47 -4.85 5.26
C SER A 87 -17.30 -5.81 5.29
N THR A 88 -17.24 -6.75 4.34
CA THR A 88 -16.14 -7.72 4.23
C THR A 88 -14.78 -7.05 4.04
N LEU A 89 -14.71 -5.98 3.23
CA LEU A 89 -13.49 -5.20 3.06
C LEU A 89 -13.10 -4.46 4.35
N ALA A 90 -14.09 -3.91 5.08
CA ALA A 90 -13.85 -3.29 6.38
C ALA A 90 -13.29 -4.28 7.41
N ASP A 91 -13.89 -5.47 7.50
CA ASP A 91 -13.44 -6.54 8.41
C ASP A 91 -12.05 -7.04 8.03
N ALA A 92 -11.79 -7.22 6.72
CA ALA A 92 -10.48 -7.60 6.22
C ALA A 92 -9.39 -6.56 6.56
N ASN A 93 -9.69 -5.27 6.41
CA ASN A 93 -8.78 -4.18 6.79
C ASN A 93 -8.49 -4.17 8.30
N LYS A 94 -9.45 -4.58 9.13
CA LYS A 94 -9.29 -4.63 10.58
C LYS A 94 -8.49 -5.85 11.04
N CYS A 95 -8.72 -7.01 10.42
CA CYS A 95 -8.22 -8.29 10.91
C CYS A 95 -6.89 -8.71 10.28
N ARG A 96 -6.62 -8.33 9.02
CA ARG A 96 -5.42 -8.79 8.31
C ARG A 96 -4.21 -7.96 8.72
N LYS A 97 -3.16 -8.67 9.13
CA LYS A 97 -1.87 -8.11 9.56
C LYS A 97 -1.23 -7.28 8.45
N VAL A 98 -0.65 -6.13 8.82
CA VAL A 98 0.00 -5.22 7.87
C VAL A 98 1.28 -5.82 7.30
N GLU A 99 1.92 -6.70 8.07
CA GLU A 99 3.16 -7.39 7.76
C GLU A 99 3.04 -8.25 6.49
N PHE A 100 1.83 -8.76 6.19
CA PHE A 100 1.54 -9.44 4.93
C PHE A 100 1.75 -8.50 3.71
N PHE A 101 1.27 -7.25 3.79
CA PHE A 101 1.43 -6.28 2.72
C PHE A 101 2.87 -5.76 2.62
N GLU A 102 3.50 -5.54 3.77
CA GLU A 102 4.91 -5.13 3.87
C GLU A 102 5.84 -6.14 3.20
N GLU A 103 5.63 -7.44 3.43
CA GLU A 103 6.42 -8.51 2.82
C GLU A 103 6.32 -8.49 1.29
N ILE A 104 5.11 -8.32 0.75
CA ILE A 104 4.88 -8.25 -0.69
C ILE A 104 5.55 -7.00 -1.27
N TYR A 105 5.40 -5.85 -0.60
CA TYR A 105 6.05 -4.60 -1.00
C TYR A 105 7.58 -4.76 -1.08
N ASN A 106 8.20 -5.27 -0.02
CA ASN A 106 9.65 -5.45 0.03
C ASN A 106 10.16 -6.44 -1.01
N ASN A 107 9.42 -7.53 -1.27
CA ASN A 107 9.77 -8.49 -2.31
C ASN A 107 9.63 -7.89 -3.72
N LEU A 108 8.61 -7.07 -3.98
CA LEU A 108 8.46 -6.34 -5.24
C LEU A 108 9.56 -5.29 -5.40
N LEU A 109 9.87 -4.54 -4.34
CA LEU A 109 10.96 -3.57 -4.34
C LEU A 109 12.28 -4.26 -4.68
N LYS A 110 12.59 -5.39 -4.05
CA LYS A 110 13.79 -6.17 -4.36
C LYS A 110 13.79 -6.71 -5.80
N LYS A 111 12.64 -7.17 -6.29
CA LYS A 111 12.52 -7.71 -7.66
C LYS A 111 12.69 -6.63 -8.72
N TYR A 112 12.17 -5.43 -8.49
CA TYR A 112 12.11 -4.35 -9.48
C TYR A 112 13.06 -3.18 -9.19
N SER A 113 13.87 -3.21 -8.13
CA SER A 113 14.79 -2.11 -7.76
C SER A 113 15.68 -1.68 -8.93
N PHE A 114 16.13 -2.64 -9.74
CA PHE A 114 16.98 -2.39 -10.90
C PHE A 114 16.35 -1.49 -11.99
N VAL A 115 15.01 -1.37 -12.04
CA VAL A 115 14.30 -0.48 -12.99
C VAL A 115 13.82 0.81 -12.35
N LEU A 116 13.85 0.93 -11.02
CA LEU A 116 13.33 2.10 -10.31
C LEU A 116 14.31 3.28 -10.30
N SER A 117 15.60 2.99 -10.49
CA SER A 117 16.67 3.99 -10.48
C SER A 117 16.85 4.62 -11.84
N ASP A 118 16.44 5.88 -11.99
CA ASP A 118 16.87 6.70 -13.15
C ASP A 118 18.22 7.38 -12.90
N SER A 119 18.57 7.54 -11.62
CA SER A 119 19.72 8.26 -11.13
C SER A 119 20.81 7.28 -10.67
N ARG A 120 22.05 7.76 -10.64
CA ARG A 120 23.22 6.97 -10.20
C ARG A 120 24.00 7.75 -9.15
N ILE A 121 23.31 8.32 -8.17
CA ILE A 121 23.85 9.12 -7.08
C ILE A 121 24.87 8.31 -6.29
N GLN A 122 24.58 7.02 -6.01
CA GLN A 122 25.56 6.13 -5.39
C GLN A 122 26.86 6.05 -6.21
N VAL A 123 26.77 5.94 -7.54
CA VAL A 123 27.95 5.87 -8.42
C VAL A 123 28.70 7.20 -8.45
N ALA A 124 27.97 8.32 -8.46
CA ALA A 124 28.56 9.66 -8.53
C ALA A 124 29.22 10.11 -7.22
N LEU A 125 28.62 9.79 -6.07
CA LEU A 125 29.06 10.27 -4.75
C LEU A 125 29.76 9.19 -3.91
N GLY A 126 29.71 7.93 -4.31
CA GLY A 126 30.18 6.80 -3.51
C GLY A 126 29.41 6.62 -2.19
N LYS A 127 28.23 7.23 -2.07
CA LYS A 127 27.43 7.29 -0.84
C LYS A 127 25.95 7.08 -1.14
N ASN A 128 25.27 6.37 -0.24
CA ASN A 128 23.82 6.24 -0.27
C ASN A 128 23.20 7.51 0.34
N VAL A 129 22.50 8.29 -0.47
CA VAL A 129 21.79 9.50 -0.02
C VAL A 129 20.35 9.13 0.30
N LYS A 130 19.92 9.40 1.53
CA LYS A 130 18.53 9.23 1.97
C LYS A 130 17.87 10.60 2.10
N ILE A 131 16.72 10.76 1.46
CA ILE A 131 15.86 11.94 1.56
C ILE A 131 14.80 11.64 2.62
N VAL A 132 14.65 12.57 3.55
CA VAL A 132 13.72 12.45 4.67
C VAL A 132 12.75 13.61 4.62
N ASP A 133 11.47 13.31 4.73
CA ASP A 133 10.42 14.32 4.85
C ASP A 133 9.32 13.85 5.81
N SER A 134 8.61 14.79 6.42
CA SER A 134 7.48 14.49 7.29
C SER A 134 6.25 15.32 6.90
N THR A 135 5.10 14.66 6.83
CA THR A 135 3.82 15.30 6.49
C THR A 135 2.81 15.04 7.59
N THR A 136 2.11 16.09 8.04
CA THR A 136 1.03 15.97 9.03
C THR A 136 -0.32 15.91 8.35
N ILE A 137 -1.03 14.80 8.52
CA ILE A 137 -2.37 14.54 8.01
C ILE A 137 -3.38 14.89 9.11
N SER A 138 -4.19 15.91 8.86
CA SER A 138 -5.24 16.35 9.80
C SER A 138 -6.41 15.37 9.81
N LEU A 139 -6.79 14.91 10.99
CA LEU A 139 -7.83 13.91 11.23
C LEU A 139 -8.76 14.34 12.39
N PHE A 140 -9.77 13.52 12.69
CA PHE A 140 -10.74 13.80 13.75
C PHE A 140 -10.12 13.70 15.14
N LYS A 141 -10.47 14.67 16.00
CA LYS A 141 -9.92 14.84 17.36
C LYS A 141 -10.31 13.70 18.32
N ASP A 142 -11.45 13.07 18.10
CA ASP A 142 -11.99 12.05 19.03
C ASP A 142 -11.11 10.79 19.11
N ILE A 143 -10.34 10.52 18.06
CA ILE A 143 -9.46 9.35 17.96
C ILE A 143 -7.99 9.75 18.10
N LEU A 144 -7.63 10.96 17.66
CA LEU A 144 -6.22 11.38 17.54
C LEU A 144 -5.96 12.67 18.29
N LYS A 145 -4.88 12.67 19.08
CA LYS A 145 -4.48 13.83 19.88
C LYS A 145 -4.13 15.01 18.96
N CYS A 146 -4.54 16.20 19.38
CA CYS A 146 -4.17 17.45 18.73
C CYS A 146 -2.69 17.75 18.97
N VAL A 147 -2.06 18.41 18.00
CA VAL A 147 -0.82 19.15 18.23
C VAL A 147 -1.11 20.16 19.35
N GLY A 148 -0.35 20.16 20.44
CA GLY A 148 -0.66 20.94 21.65
C GLY A 148 -0.73 22.47 21.46
N ARG A 149 -0.50 22.97 20.24
CA ARG A 149 -0.72 24.37 19.86
C ARG A 149 -2.21 24.62 19.59
N LYS A 150 -2.75 25.66 20.21
CA LYS A 150 -4.08 26.18 19.87
C LYS A 150 -4.02 26.83 18.49
N SER A 151 -4.94 26.47 17.60
CA SER A 151 -5.11 27.18 16.33
C SER A 151 -5.57 28.62 16.60
N ILE A 152 -5.22 29.53 15.68
CA ILE A 152 -5.68 30.93 15.69
C ILE A 152 -7.22 30.98 15.71
N ASP A 153 -7.86 30.08 14.96
CA ASP A 153 -9.32 30.00 14.88
C ASP A 153 -9.96 29.22 16.05
N GLY A 154 -9.19 28.87 17.08
CA GLY A 154 -9.63 28.05 18.22
C GLY A 154 -9.94 26.57 17.89
N LYS A 155 -10.03 26.21 16.60
CA LYS A 155 -10.29 24.85 16.13
C LYS A 155 -9.05 23.98 16.30
N SER A 156 -9.17 22.91 17.08
CA SER A 156 -8.10 21.92 17.26
C SER A 156 -8.47 20.63 16.52
N LYS A 157 -7.61 20.18 15.62
CA LYS A 157 -7.76 18.90 14.91
C LYS A 157 -6.72 17.91 15.42
N GLY A 158 -7.14 16.66 15.56
CA GLY A 158 -6.24 15.54 15.73
C GLY A 158 -5.41 15.34 14.46
N GLY A 159 -4.37 14.51 14.52
CA GLY A 159 -3.66 14.17 13.31
C GLY A 159 -2.69 13.02 13.48
N ILE A 160 -2.29 12.48 12.33
CA ILE A 160 -1.17 11.55 12.21
C ILE A 160 -0.07 12.27 11.45
N LYS A 161 1.18 12.09 11.88
CA LYS A 161 2.35 12.49 11.13
C LYS A 161 2.96 11.26 10.46
N SER A 162 3.12 11.35 9.15
CA SER A 162 3.81 10.37 8.31
C SER A 162 5.25 10.84 8.12
N HIS A 163 6.20 10.09 8.64
CA HIS A 163 7.62 10.30 8.38
C HIS A 163 8.06 9.33 7.29
N SER A 164 8.62 9.85 6.20
CA SER A 164 8.96 9.07 5.02
C SER A 164 10.45 9.17 4.70
N VAL A 165 11.08 8.04 4.42
CA VAL A 165 12.42 7.96 3.82
C VAL A 165 12.30 7.53 2.38
N ILE A 166 12.98 8.22 1.47
CA ILE A 166 13.19 7.78 0.09
C ILE A 166 14.69 7.72 -0.15
N ASN A 167 15.19 6.69 -0.82
CA ASN A 167 16.58 6.68 -1.28
C ASN A 167 16.66 7.62 -2.49
N ALA A 168 17.66 8.49 -2.58
CA ALA A 168 17.72 9.48 -3.65
C ALA A 168 17.80 8.84 -5.06
N ASP A 169 18.33 7.62 -5.14
CA ASP A 169 18.36 6.82 -6.35
C ASP A 169 17.03 6.16 -6.71
N GLU A 170 16.06 6.07 -5.79
CA GLU A 170 14.80 5.36 -5.98
C GLU A 170 13.61 6.32 -5.86
N LYS A 171 12.54 6.11 -6.64
CA LYS A 171 11.33 6.95 -6.56
C LYS A 171 10.25 6.39 -5.62
N VAL A 172 10.64 5.53 -4.68
CA VAL A 172 9.72 4.81 -3.80
C VAL A 172 10.15 4.92 -2.33
N PRO A 173 9.19 4.91 -1.39
CA PRO A 173 9.52 5.05 0.03
C PRO A 173 10.16 3.79 0.59
N ASN A 174 11.35 3.93 1.17
CA ASN A 174 12.05 2.86 1.88
C ASN A 174 11.44 2.64 3.28
N LEU A 175 11.00 3.71 3.94
CA LEU A 175 10.35 3.66 5.25
C LEU A 175 9.18 4.65 5.28
N VAL A 176 8.06 4.21 5.81
CA VAL A 176 6.93 5.08 6.19
C VAL A 176 6.58 4.79 7.64
N TRP A 177 6.74 5.78 8.51
CA TRP A 177 6.46 5.66 9.94
C TRP A 177 5.34 6.61 10.33
N PHE A 178 4.21 6.05 10.76
CA PHE A 178 3.09 6.82 11.27
C PHE A 178 3.21 7.03 12.78
N THR A 179 3.05 8.27 13.20
CA THR A 179 3.10 8.69 14.61
C THR A 179 1.96 9.67 14.90
N PRO A 180 1.61 9.91 16.18
CA PRO A 180 0.75 11.03 16.52
C PRO A 180 1.32 12.35 15.97
N ALA A 181 0.47 13.27 15.52
CA ALA A 181 0.91 14.56 14.97
C ALA A 181 1.81 15.39 15.91
N THR A 182 1.71 15.15 17.22
CA THR A 182 2.55 15.78 18.25
C THR A 182 4.01 15.33 18.25
N THR A 183 4.33 14.24 17.57
CA THR A 183 5.67 13.63 17.60
C THR A 183 6.67 14.53 16.88
N HIS A 184 7.80 14.83 17.54
CA HIS A 184 8.88 15.62 16.93
C HIS A 184 9.68 14.77 15.93
N ASP A 185 10.06 15.39 14.81
CA ASP A 185 10.79 14.72 13.73
C ASP A 185 12.17 14.26 14.16
N HIS A 186 12.73 14.80 15.25
CA HIS A 186 13.98 14.29 15.82
C HIS A 186 13.87 12.81 16.24
N GLN A 187 12.70 12.35 16.70
CA GLN A 187 12.50 10.94 17.07
C GLN A 187 12.58 9.99 15.87
N PHE A 188 12.44 10.51 14.65
CA PHE A 188 12.60 9.73 13.44
C PHE A 188 14.04 9.28 13.22
N LEU A 189 15.03 10.05 13.69
CA LEU A 189 16.44 9.69 13.53
C LEU A 189 16.76 8.33 14.17
N GLU A 190 16.09 7.98 15.27
CA GLU A 190 16.23 6.67 15.92
C GLU A 190 15.66 5.51 15.10
N LYS A 191 14.75 5.80 14.15
CA LYS A 191 14.15 4.80 13.26
C LYS A 191 14.97 4.57 12.00
N LEU A 192 15.90 5.47 11.69
CA LEU A 192 16.83 5.28 10.59
C LEU A 192 17.84 4.19 10.96
N LYS A 193 17.63 2.99 10.44
CA LYS A 193 18.71 2.00 10.36
C LYS A 193 19.66 2.45 9.25
N CYS A 194 20.79 3.02 9.64
CA CYS A 194 21.90 3.37 8.75
C CYS A 194 22.82 2.18 8.58
#